data_AF-A0A382NAE2-F1
#
_entry.id   AF-A0A382NAE2-F1
#
_cell.length_a   1.000
_cell.length_b   1.000
_cell.length_c   1.000
_cell.angle_alpha   90.00
_cell.angle_beta   90.00
_cell.angle_gamma   90.00
#
_symmetry.space_group_name_H-M   'P 1'
#
loop_
_entity.id
_entity.type
_entity.pdbx_description
1 polymer ?
#
loop_
_entity_poly.entity_id
_entity_poly.type
_entity_poly.pdbx_seq_one_letter_code
_entity_poly.pdbx_strand_id
1 'polypeptide(L)'
;VLPDKIIFYLDNDLRQFCLSYYLQKKIDADFFSIIDITNKPKKFFENQNFVDFKKIWFLHDHTLPISDIDTDYLKSFEEKYEIDLWNLAINERLFYKFNDFYDFSKLEILSILEKECKLFEKVLDTTNPNFAILHEPFFHTDELFYRICKAKGIKILMSYLSNLGYKWEISQDDHIMDIIDEFHNIPTEGRTFEEIQGIFNQAQVKEHIKKLNKHAFGNKSDLIKA
;
A
#
# COMPACT_ATOMS: atom_id res chain seq x y z
N VAL A 1 9.03 -8.35 -26.98
CA VAL A 1 8.91 -8.44 -25.50
C VAL A 1 7.52 -7.90 -25.17
N LEU A 2 6.71 -8.62 -24.40
CA LEU A 2 5.42 -8.09 -23.96
C LEU A 2 5.66 -6.95 -22.97
N PRO A 3 4.84 -5.88 -22.97
CA PRO A 3 5.01 -4.79 -22.02
C PRO A 3 4.85 -5.32 -20.59
N ASP A 4 5.64 -4.77 -19.67
CA ASP A 4 5.48 -5.09 -18.25
C ASP A 4 4.09 -4.66 -17.78
N LYS A 5 3.50 -5.44 -16.89
CA LYS A 5 2.21 -5.14 -16.27
C LYS A 5 2.42 -4.73 -14.83
N ILE A 6 1.87 -3.57 -14.46
CA ILE A 6 2.03 -2.98 -13.14
C ILE A 6 0.67 -2.75 -12.53
N ILE A 7 0.46 -3.29 -11.32
CA ILE A 7 -0.73 -3.01 -10.53
C ILE A 7 -0.38 -2.02 -9.41
N PHE A 8 -1.17 -0.96 -9.32
CA PHE A 8 -1.06 0.04 -8.27
C PHE A 8 -2.16 -0.16 -7.23
N TYR A 9 -1.78 -0.25 -5.96
CA TYR A 9 -2.71 -0.15 -4.84
C TYR A 9 -2.79 1.32 -4.41
N LEU A 10 -3.96 1.93 -4.60
CA LEU A 10 -4.19 3.37 -4.42
C LEU A 10 -5.08 3.62 -3.21
N ASP A 11 -4.71 4.61 -2.41
CA ASP A 11 -5.46 5.07 -1.25
C ASP A 11 -5.74 6.59 -1.33
N ASN A 12 -6.22 7.17 -0.23
CA ASN A 12 -6.50 8.60 -0.15
C ASN A 12 -5.25 9.49 -0.10
N ASP A 13 -4.04 8.94 0.06
CA ASP A 13 -2.80 9.74 0.11
C ASP A 13 -2.29 10.12 -1.28
N LEU A 14 -2.85 9.54 -2.35
CA LEU A 14 -2.57 9.89 -3.75
C LEU A 14 -1.10 9.76 -4.19
N ARG A 15 -0.18 9.29 -3.33
CA ARG A 15 1.24 9.17 -3.66
C ARG A 15 1.47 8.20 -4.80
N GLN A 16 0.92 7.00 -4.70
CA GLN A 16 1.01 5.95 -5.72
C GLN A 16 0.30 6.39 -7.02
N PHE A 17 -0.78 7.16 -6.90
CA PHE A 17 -1.45 7.76 -8.06
C PHE A 17 -0.54 8.78 -8.77
N CYS A 18 0.05 9.72 -8.03
CA CYS A 18 1.02 10.68 -8.56
C CYS A 18 2.23 9.97 -9.17
N LEU A 19 2.73 8.91 -8.51
CA LEU A 19 3.83 8.09 -9.02
C LEU A 19 3.46 7.46 -10.37
N SER A 20 2.26 6.89 -10.51
CA SER A 20 1.80 6.31 -11.77
C SER A 20 1.77 7.33 -12.91
N TYR A 21 1.33 8.57 -12.65
CA TYR A 21 1.35 9.65 -13.65
C TYR A 21 2.76 9.99 -14.17
N TYR A 22 3.77 9.98 -13.31
CA TYR A 22 5.15 10.22 -13.75
C TYR A 22 5.77 8.97 -14.37
N LEU A 23 5.42 7.79 -13.88
CA LEU A 23 5.99 6.53 -14.34
C LEU A 23 5.55 6.19 -15.76
N GLN A 24 4.26 6.38 -16.11
CA GLN A 24 3.76 6.11 -17.47
C GLN A 24 4.46 6.93 -18.57
N LYS A 25 5.08 8.07 -18.20
CA LYS A 25 5.84 8.92 -19.13
C LYS A 25 7.27 8.45 -19.35
N LYS A 26 7.73 7.51 -18.52
CA LYS A 26 9.12 7.02 -18.46
C LYS A 26 9.26 5.58 -18.94
N ILE A 27 8.20 4.79 -18.87
CA ILE A 27 8.21 3.37 -19.25
C ILE A 27 7.02 3.03 -20.13
N ASP A 28 7.20 2.07 -21.04
CA ASP A 28 6.13 1.47 -21.83
C ASP A 28 5.63 0.21 -21.11
N ALA A 29 4.52 0.36 -20.38
CA ALA A 29 3.97 -0.66 -19.51
C ALA A 29 2.44 -0.52 -19.36
N ASP A 30 1.79 -1.62 -19.05
CA ASP A 30 0.35 -1.72 -18.85
C ASP A 30 -0.02 -1.46 -17.39
N PHE A 31 -0.75 -0.37 -17.13
CA PHE A 31 -1.09 0.02 -15.77
C PHE A 31 -2.50 -0.42 -15.38
N PHE A 32 -2.62 -0.97 -14.18
CA PHE A 32 -3.86 -1.39 -13.54
C PHE A 32 -3.95 -0.79 -12.14
N SER A 33 -5.14 -0.61 -11.59
CA SER A 33 -5.27 -0.13 -10.20
C SER A 33 -6.40 -0.77 -9.42
N ILE A 34 -6.11 -1.01 -8.14
CA ILE A 34 -7.11 -1.22 -7.10
C ILE A 34 -7.15 0.05 -6.27
N ILE A 35 -8.33 0.55 -5.96
CA ILE A 35 -8.50 1.82 -5.26
C ILE A 35 -9.32 1.59 -3.99
N ASP A 36 -8.68 1.79 -2.84
CA ASP A 36 -9.21 1.69 -1.48
C ASP A 36 -9.57 3.10 -0.96
N ILE A 37 -10.74 3.59 -1.39
CA ILE A 37 -11.25 4.93 -1.04
C ILE A 37 -12.76 4.95 -0.81
N THR A 38 -13.20 5.85 0.06
CA THR A 38 -14.63 6.07 0.26
C THR A 38 -15.34 6.61 -1.00
N ASN A 39 -16.68 6.57 -1.01
CA ASN A 39 -17.48 6.95 -2.19
C ASN A 39 -17.31 8.41 -2.67
N LYS A 40 -16.93 9.34 -1.78
CA LYS A 40 -16.79 10.76 -2.15
C LYS A 40 -15.66 11.00 -3.17
N PRO A 41 -14.41 10.58 -2.91
CA PRO A 41 -13.31 10.72 -3.87
C PRO A 41 -13.45 9.81 -5.10
N LYS A 42 -14.28 8.76 -5.07
CA LYS A 42 -14.49 7.83 -6.20
C LYS A 42 -14.72 8.54 -7.55
N LYS A 43 -15.57 9.56 -7.56
CA LYS A 43 -15.90 10.33 -8.76
C LYS A 43 -14.68 10.98 -9.42
N PHE A 44 -13.64 11.34 -8.65
CA PHE A 44 -12.40 11.84 -9.23
C PHE A 44 -11.73 10.76 -10.08
N PHE A 45 -11.53 9.56 -9.53
CA PHE A 45 -10.85 8.46 -10.23
C PHE A 45 -11.63 7.90 -11.42
N GLU A 46 -12.96 7.96 -11.40
CA GLU A 46 -13.79 7.59 -12.55
C GLU A 46 -13.63 8.57 -13.72
N ASN A 47 -13.39 9.86 -13.43
CA ASN A 47 -13.36 10.93 -14.45
C ASN A 47 -11.95 11.41 -14.80
N GLN A 48 -10.93 11.00 -14.05
CA GLN A 48 -9.55 11.44 -14.28
C GLN A 48 -9.02 10.91 -15.62
N ASN A 49 -8.21 11.72 -16.30
CA ASN A 49 -7.53 11.37 -17.54
C ASN A 49 -6.00 11.60 -17.45
N PHE A 50 -5.47 11.69 -16.23
CA PHE A 50 -4.05 11.88 -15.99
C PHE A 50 -3.29 10.57 -16.21
N VAL A 51 -3.85 9.46 -15.73
CA VAL A 51 -3.25 8.13 -15.77
C VAL A 51 -4.09 7.20 -16.62
N ASP A 52 -3.46 6.55 -17.60
CA ASP A 52 -4.13 5.60 -18.49
C ASP A 52 -4.14 4.19 -17.87
N PHE A 53 -5.00 4.01 -16.87
CA PHE A 53 -5.25 2.69 -16.31
C PHE A 53 -6.10 1.86 -17.26
N LYS A 54 -5.57 0.73 -17.73
CA LYS A 54 -6.32 -0.23 -18.55
C LYS A 54 -7.56 -0.75 -17.85
N LYS A 55 -7.51 -0.87 -16.52
CA LYS A 55 -8.64 -1.22 -15.69
C LYS A 55 -8.45 -0.75 -14.24
N ILE A 56 -9.55 -0.31 -13.66
CA ILE A 56 -9.66 0.16 -12.28
C ILE A 56 -10.68 -0.73 -11.55
N TRP A 57 -10.38 -1.13 -10.33
CA TRP A 57 -11.32 -1.77 -9.40
C TRP A 57 -11.42 -0.93 -8.14
N PHE A 58 -12.64 -0.62 -7.70
CA PHE A 58 -12.87 0.06 -6.43
C PHE A 58 -13.14 -0.99 -5.36
N LEU A 59 -12.32 -1.04 -4.31
CA LEU A 59 -12.37 -2.09 -3.29
C LEU A 59 -13.76 -2.19 -2.65
N HIS A 60 -14.31 -1.05 -2.22
CA HIS A 60 -15.59 -1.02 -1.51
C HIS A 60 -16.83 -1.27 -2.39
N ASP A 61 -16.69 -1.37 -3.72
CA ASP A 61 -17.79 -1.85 -4.58
C ASP A 61 -18.03 -3.35 -4.44
N HIS A 62 -17.09 -4.06 -3.80
CA HIS A 62 -17.08 -5.51 -3.71
C HIS A 62 -17.31 -6.06 -2.30
N THR A 63 -17.39 -5.23 -1.26
CA THR A 63 -17.50 -5.70 0.14
C THR A 63 -18.96 -5.88 0.60
N LEU A 64 -19.91 -5.20 -0.03
CA LEU A 64 -21.34 -5.24 0.28
C LEU A 64 -22.18 -5.72 -0.92
N PRO A 65 -23.39 -6.28 -0.71
CA PRO A 65 -24.04 -6.58 0.57
C PRO A 65 -23.46 -7.81 1.26
N ILE A 66 -23.68 -7.95 2.57
CA ILE A 66 -23.33 -9.15 3.33
C ILE A 66 -24.06 -10.38 2.75
N SER A 67 -23.35 -11.48 2.62
CA SER A 67 -23.82 -12.73 2.03
C SER A 67 -23.45 -13.92 2.89
N ASP A 68 -24.05 -15.07 2.58
CA ASP A 68 -23.61 -16.35 3.13
C ASP A 68 -22.12 -16.58 2.86
N ILE A 69 -21.46 -17.23 3.81
CA ILE A 69 -20.01 -17.42 3.83
C ILE A 69 -19.69 -18.82 3.34
N ASP A 70 -18.74 -18.91 2.43
CA ASP A 70 -18.12 -20.14 1.98
C ASP A 70 -16.87 -20.43 2.84
N THR A 71 -17.10 -21.16 3.93
CA THR A 71 -16.02 -21.50 4.88
C THR A 71 -14.96 -22.42 4.27
N ASP A 72 -15.34 -23.24 3.28
CA ASP A 72 -14.40 -24.13 2.59
C ASP A 72 -13.47 -23.31 1.70
N TYR A 73 -14.00 -22.31 0.99
CA TYR A 73 -13.20 -21.33 0.27
C TYR A 73 -12.23 -20.60 1.20
N LEU A 74 -12.72 -20.04 2.32
CA LEU A 74 -11.88 -19.29 3.26
C LEU A 74 -10.72 -20.14 3.79
N LYS A 75 -11.00 -21.38 4.19
CA LYS A 75 -9.98 -22.31 4.66
C LYS A 75 -8.95 -22.61 3.56
N SER A 76 -9.41 -22.88 2.33
CA SER A 76 -8.50 -23.12 1.20
C SER A 76 -7.64 -21.91 0.86
N PHE A 77 -8.18 -20.71 1.04
CA PHE A 77 -7.47 -19.45 0.84
C PHE A 77 -6.37 -19.26 1.89
N GLU A 78 -6.68 -19.48 3.17
CA GLU A 78 -5.70 -19.44 4.26
C GLU A 78 -4.54 -20.41 4.02
N GLU A 79 -4.83 -21.64 3.61
CA GLU A 79 -3.82 -22.65 3.28
C GLU A 79 -2.99 -22.25 2.05
N LYS A 80 -3.63 -21.73 1.00
CA LYS A 80 -2.97 -21.36 -0.27
C LYS A 80 -1.98 -20.20 -0.12
N TYR A 81 -2.30 -19.22 0.72
CA TYR A 81 -1.52 -17.99 0.90
C TYR A 81 -0.80 -17.93 2.24
N GLU A 82 -0.92 -18.97 3.07
CA GLU A 82 -0.41 -19.07 4.43
C GLU A 82 -0.92 -17.94 5.36
N ILE A 83 -2.10 -17.39 5.07
CA ILE A 83 -2.69 -16.23 5.77
C ILE A 83 -3.60 -16.69 6.91
N ASP A 84 -3.51 -16.08 8.08
CA ASP A 84 -4.51 -16.21 9.15
C ASP A 84 -5.46 -15.01 9.06
N LEU A 85 -6.61 -15.20 8.43
CA LEU A 85 -7.60 -14.17 8.16
C LEU A 85 -8.24 -13.67 9.47
N TRP A 86 -8.42 -14.55 10.45
CA TRP A 86 -9.01 -14.14 11.72
C TRP A 86 -8.05 -13.27 12.52
N ASN A 87 -6.76 -13.59 12.51
CA ASN A 87 -5.73 -12.74 13.11
C ASN A 87 -5.67 -11.36 12.43
N LEU A 88 -5.79 -11.28 11.11
CA LEU A 88 -5.91 -9.99 10.42
C LEU A 88 -7.15 -9.22 10.89
N ALA A 89 -8.32 -9.86 10.95
CA ALA A 89 -9.56 -9.20 11.35
C ALA A 89 -9.58 -8.66 12.78
N ILE A 90 -9.04 -9.41 13.76
CA ILE A 90 -9.07 -8.96 15.17
C ILE A 90 -8.08 -7.81 15.43
N ASN A 91 -7.08 -7.63 14.56
CA ASN A 91 -6.13 -6.51 14.62
C ASN A 91 -6.57 -5.33 13.76
N GLU A 92 -7.69 -5.46 13.02
CA GLU A 92 -8.27 -4.37 12.25
C GLU A 92 -9.06 -3.43 13.17
N ARG A 93 -8.64 -2.16 13.21
CA ARG A 93 -9.29 -1.11 14.01
C ARG A 93 -10.73 -0.83 13.59
N LEU A 94 -11.09 -1.13 12.33
CA LEU A 94 -12.46 -1.02 11.83
C LEU A 94 -13.39 -2.12 12.36
N PHE A 95 -12.87 -3.33 12.60
CA PHE A 95 -13.69 -4.48 13.02
C PHE A 95 -13.72 -4.69 14.53
N TYR A 96 -12.61 -4.44 15.23
CA TYR A 96 -12.47 -4.88 16.61
C TYR A 96 -12.38 -3.72 17.59
N LYS A 97 -13.23 -3.74 18.64
CA LYS A 97 -13.24 -2.96 19.90
C LYS A 97 -13.09 -1.42 19.86
N PHE A 98 -12.63 -0.84 18.77
CA PHE A 98 -12.23 0.56 18.65
C PHE A 98 -13.07 1.32 17.62
N ASN A 99 -14.10 0.69 17.06
CA ASN A 99 -15.04 1.32 16.14
C ASN A 99 -16.33 1.72 16.87
N ASP A 100 -16.48 3.01 17.15
CA ASP A 100 -17.66 3.57 17.81
C ASP A 100 -18.88 3.71 16.87
N PHE A 101 -18.70 3.52 15.56
CA PHE A 101 -19.74 3.76 14.55
C PHE A 101 -20.55 2.50 14.21
N TYR A 102 -19.92 1.33 14.28
CA TYR A 102 -20.56 0.07 13.92
C TYR A 102 -19.88 -1.11 14.63
N ASP A 103 -20.70 -1.98 15.23
CA ASP A 103 -20.24 -3.23 15.85
C ASP A 103 -20.46 -4.38 14.87
N PHE A 104 -19.38 -4.83 14.23
CA PHE A 104 -19.44 -5.89 13.24
C PHE A 104 -19.63 -7.25 13.90
N SER A 105 -20.64 -7.99 13.48
CA SER A 105 -20.76 -9.41 13.81
C SER A 105 -19.67 -10.23 13.12
N LYS A 106 -19.35 -11.40 13.69
CA LYS A 106 -18.38 -12.33 13.08
C LYS A 106 -18.75 -12.70 11.64
N LEU A 107 -20.05 -12.86 11.36
CA LEU A 107 -20.52 -13.20 10.01
C LEU A 107 -20.28 -12.06 9.02
N GLU A 108 -20.46 -10.82 9.45
CA GLU A 108 -20.18 -9.66 8.58
C GLU A 108 -18.70 -9.53 8.28
N ILE A 109 -17.85 -9.68 9.30
CA ILE A 109 -16.38 -9.67 9.15
C ILE A 109 -15.95 -10.73 8.14
N LEU A 110 -16.38 -11.99 8.33
CA LEU A 110 -16.03 -13.09 7.43
C LEU A 110 -16.56 -12.86 6.01
N SER A 111 -17.78 -12.32 5.86
CA SER A 111 -18.34 -12.00 4.55
C SER A 111 -17.57 -10.89 3.83
N ILE A 112 -17.03 -9.90 4.56
CA ILE A 112 -16.20 -8.84 3.99
C ILE A 112 -14.85 -9.43 3.54
N LEU A 113 -14.16 -10.14 4.45
CA LEU A 113 -12.88 -10.78 4.16
C LEU A 113 -12.96 -11.72 2.95
N GLU A 114 -14.00 -12.55 2.87
CA GLU A 114 -14.18 -13.46 1.74
C GLU A 114 -14.23 -12.73 0.41
N LYS A 115 -14.97 -11.61 0.35
CA LYS A 115 -15.12 -10.84 -0.88
C LYS A 115 -13.86 -10.09 -1.25
N GLU A 116 -13.13 -9.57 -0.28
CA GLU A 116 -11.81 -8.95 -0.50
C GLU A 116 -10.82 -9.98 -1.05
N CYS A 117 -10.76 -11.17 -0.46
CA CYS A 117 -9.96 -12.28 -0.95
C CYS A 117 -10.32 -12.62 -2.41
N LYS A 118 -11.61 -12.83 -2.70
CA LYS A 118 -12.10 -13.15 -4.06
C LYS A 118 -11.80 -12.03 -5.06
N LEU A 119 -11.90 -10.77 -4.63
CA LEU A 119 -11.56 -9.63 -5.47
C LEU A 119 -10.08 -9.64 -5.81
N PHE A 120 -9.20 -9.75 -4.82
CA PHE A 120 -7.76 -9.73 -5.03
C PHE A 120 -7.28 -10.90 -5.90
N GLU A 121 -7.77 -12.12 -5.65
CA GLU A 121 -7.51 -13.27 -6.53
C GLU A 121 -7.95 -12.96 -7.96
N LYS A 122 -9.20 -12.51 -8.15
CA LYS A 122 -9.75 -12.19 -9.47
C LYS A 122 -8.92 -11.13 -10.20
N VAL A 123 -8.54 -10.04 -9.51
CA VAL A 123 -7.76 -8.96 -10.11
C VAL A 123 -6.38 -9.45 -10.53
N LEU A 124 -5.68 -10.14 -9.64
CA LEU A 124 -4.32 -10.62 -9.89
C LEU A 124 -4.28 -11.75 -10.93
N ASP A 125 -5.27 -12.62 -10.97
CA ASP A 125 -5.39 -13.66 -12.00
C ASP A 125 -5.77 -13.09 -13.37
N THR A 126 -6.62 -12.06 -13.40
CA THR A 126 -7.02 -11.40 -14.66
C THR A 126 -5.87 -10.59 -15.24
N THR A 127 -5.15 -9.86 -14.41
CA THR A 127 -4.09 -8.95 -14.85
C THR A 127 -2.77 -9.68 -15.05
N ASN A 128 -2.42 -10.62 -14.17
CA ASN A 128 -1.13 -11.30 -14.07
C ASN A 128 0.04 -10.30 -14.12
N PRO A 129 0.16 -9.39 -13.12
CA PRO A 129 1.11 -8.31 -13.14
C PRO A 129 2.53 -8.80 -12.84
N ASN A 130 3.53 -8.14 -13.45
CA ASN A 130 4.94 -8.35 -13.14
C ASN A 130 5.32 -7.65 -11.83
N PHE A 131 4.73 -6.46 -11.60
CA PHE A 131 5.03 -5.61 -10.45
C PHE A 131 3.76 -5.17 -9.72
N ALA A 132 3.84 -5.08 -8.39
CA ALA A 132 2.86 -4.43 -7.54
C ALA A 132 3.50 -3.21 -6.85
N ILE A 133 2.87 -2.04 -6.98
CA ILE A 133 3.30 -0.80 -6.31
C ILE A 133 2.26 -0.47 -5.24
N LEU A 134 2.68 -0.44 -3.97
CA LEU A 134 1.83 -0.18 -2.82
C LEU A 134 2.55 0.68 -1.76
N HIS A 135 1.80 1.20 -0.79
CA HIS A 135 2.36 1.75 0.44
C HIS A 135 2.60 0.63 1.46
N GLU A 136 3.30 0.92 2.55
CA GLU A 136 3.41 -0.02 3.68
C GLU A 136 2.03 -0.40 4.23
N PRO A 137 1.79 -1.68 4.57
CA PRO A 137 0.52 -2.12 5.13
C PRO A 137 0.18 -1.44 6.46
N PHE A 138 -0.98 -0.78 6.52
CA PHE A 138 -1.52 -0.20 7.75
C PHE A 138 -2.83 -0.85 8.17
N PHE A 139 -3.62 -1.31 7.20
CA PHE A 139 -4.89 -1.98 7.38
C PHE A 139 -4.80 -3.45 6.97
N HIS A 140 -5.79 -4.24 7.39
CA HIS A 140 -5.84 -5.65 6.97
C HIS A 140 -5.97 -5.81 5.44
N THR A 141 -6.62 -4.88 4.74
CA THR A 141 -6.78 -4.90 3.28
C THR A 141 -5.45 -4.76 2.56
N ASP A 142 -4.59 -3.86 3.06
CA ASP A 142 -3.23 -3.67 2.55
C ASP A 142 -2.40 -4.94 2.74
N GLU A 143 -2.43 -5.49 3.96
CA GLU A 143 -1.67 -6.69 4.33
C GLU A 143 -2.15 -7.90 3.52
N LEU A 144 -3.46 -8.03 3.34
CA LEU A 144 -4.05 -9.08 2.53
C LEU A 144 -3.57 -8.98 1.07
N PHE A 145 -3.63 -7.81 0.46
CA PHE A 145 -3.15 -7.61 -0.91
C PHE A 145 -1.64 -7.87 -1.05
N TYR A 146 -0.84 -7.34 -0.13
CA TYR A 146 0.61 -7.54 -0.06
C TYR A 146 0.98 -9.03 -0.01
N ARG A 147 0.37 -9.78 0.92
CA ARG A 147 0.66 -11.20 1.12
C ARG A 147 0.25 -12.07 -0.06
N ILE A 148 -0.89 -11.79 -0.69
CA ILE A 148 -1.30 -12.48 -1.93
C ILE A 148 -0.29 -12.20 -3.05
N CYS A 149 0.15 -10.95 -3.22
CA CYS A 149 1.16 -10.60 -4.22
C CYS A 149 2.47 -11.37 -4.00
N LYS A 150 2.95 -11.41 -2.75
CA LYS A 150 4.17 -12.13 -2.36
C LYS A 150 4.07 -13.62 -2.64
N ALA A 151 2.97 -14.26 -2.23
CA ALA A 151 2.74 -15.69 -2.47
C ALA A 151 2.61 -16.05 -3.96
N LYS A 152 2.14 -15.11 -4.79
CA LYS A 152 2.09 -15.27 -6.26
C LYS A 152 3.42 -14.97 -6.95
N GLY A 153 4.46 -14.57 -6.22
CA GLY A 153 5.77 -14.21 -6.78
C GLY A 153 5.74 -12.92 -7.61
N ILE A 154 4.76 -12.04 -7.37
CA ILE A 154 4.71 -10.71 -7.99
C ILE A 154 5.77 -9.84 -7.34
N LYS A 155 6.58 -9.14 -8.13
CA LYS A 155 7.63 -8.27 -7.58
C LYS A 155 7.01 -7.03 -6.94
N ILE A 156 7.24 -6.88 -5.65
CA ILE A 156 6.67 -5.78 -4.87
C ILE A 156 7.64 -4.59 -4.86
N LEU A 157 7.10 -3.39 -5.03
CA LEU A 157 7.79 -2.11 -4.89
C LEU A 157 7.00 -1.29 -3.87
N MET A 158 7.18 -1.64 -2.59
CA MET A 158 6.49 -1.04 -1.47
C MET A 158 7.26 0.17 -0.97
N SER A 159 6.59 1.31 -0.81
CA SER A 159 7.21 2.54 -0.33
C SER A 159 6.87 2.82 1.13
N TYR A 160 7.88 3.05 1.98
CA TYR A 160 7.74 3.45 3.39
C TYR A 160 8.74 4.53 3.76
N LEU A 161 8.48 5.21 4.89
CA LEU A 161 9.38 6.23 5.41
C LEU A 161 10.56 5.57 6.14
N SER A 162 11.77 5.94 5.75
CA SER A 162 13.00 5.53 6.42
C SER A 162 13.07 6.08 7.85
N ASN A 163 13.51 5.24 8.77
CA ASN A 163 13.84 5.63 10.14
C ASN A 163 14.96 6.69 10.20
N LEU A 164 15.80 6.77 9.17
CA LEU A 164 16.93 7.70 9.12
C LEU A 164 16.76 8.76 8.04
N GLY A 165 16.69 10.02 8.46
CA GLY A 165 16.84 11.17 7.56
C GLY A 165 15.61 11.52 6.72
N TYR A 166 14.41 11.03 7.08
CA TYR A 166 13.14 11.41 6.44
C TYR A 166 13.12 11.13 4.93
N LYS A 167 13.75 10.03 4.53
CA LYS A 167 13.78 9.58 3.15
C LYS A 167 12.69 8.54 2.93
N TRP A 168 12.27 8.38 1.68
CA TRP A 168 11.45 7.24 1.28
C TRP A 168 12.36 6.10 0.84
N GLU A 169 12.01 4.90 1.26
CA GLU A 169 12.63 3.65 0.82
C GLU A 169 11.65 2.88 -0.04
N ILE A 170 12.20 1.98 -0.87
CA ILE A 170 11.43 1.04 -1.68
C ILE A 170 12.06 -0.34 -1.53
N SER A 171 11.26 -1.34 -1.19
CA SER A 171 11.69 -2.74 -1.11
C SER A 171 10.50 -3.69 -1.31
N GLN A 172 10.78 -4.99 -1.31
CA GLN A 172 9.78 -6.06 -1.35
C GLN A 172 9.21 -6.38 0.03
N ASP A 173 9.97 -6.17 1.10
CA ASP A 173 9.61 -6.51 2.47
C ASP A 173 9.58 -5.27 3.36
N ASP A 174 8.60 -5.19 4.26
CA ASP A 174 8.37 -4.00 5.08
C ASP A 174 9.56 -3.70 6.00
N HIS A 175 10.08 -2.48 5.91
CA HIS A 175 11.29 -2.02 6.62
C HIS A 175 12.53 -2.93 6.47
N ILE A 176 12.59 -3.76 5.42
CA ILE A 176 13.73 -4.64 5.12
C ILE A 176 14.25 -4.33 3.71
N MET A 177 15.54 -4.01 3.61
CA MET A 177 16.19 -3.78 2.31
C MET A 177 16.31 -5.07 1.51
N ASP A 178 16.02 -5.01 0.21
CA ASP A 178 16.16 -6.16 -0.72
C ASP A 178 17.57 -6.77 -0.76
N ILE A 179 18.58 -5.99 -0.37
CA ILE A 179 20.01 -6.38 -0.37
C ILE A 179 20.56 -6.60 1.04
N ILE A 180 19.71 -6.88 2.04
CA ILE A 180 20.12 -6.99 3.44
C ILE A 180 21.21 -8.03 3.66
N ASP A 181 21.17 -9.15 2.91
CA ASP A 181 22.18 -10.22 2.99
C ASP A 181 23.55 -9.78 2.45
N GLU A 182 23.57 -8.84 1.51
CA GLU A 182 24.79 -8.27 0.94
C GLU A 182 25.35 -7.11 1.76
N PHE A 183 24.63 -6.66 2.79
CA PHE A 183 24.98 -5.48 3.57
C PHE A 183 26.40 -5.56 4.15
N HIS A 184 26.83 -6.74 4.58
CA HIS A 184 28.18 -6.97 5.11
C HIS A 184 29.30 -6.74 4.09
N ASN A 185 29.00 -6.79 2.80
CA ASN A 185 29.97 -6.57 1.72
C ASN A 185 30.04 -5.10 1.28
N ILE A 186 29.16 -4.24 1.81
CA ILE A 186 29.12 -2.83 1.46
C ILE A 186 30.26 -2.10 2.20
N PRO A 187 31.20 -1.44 1.48
CA PRO A 187 32.30 -0.73 2.11
C PRO A 187 31.76 0.40 2.99
N THR A 188 32.23 0.46 4.23
CA THR A 188 31.84 1.51 5.17
C THR A 188 32.80 2.69 5.09
N GLU A 189 32.27 3.90 5.26
CA GLU A 189 33.08 5.12 5.35
C GLU A 189 33.78 5.27 6.71
N GLY A 190 33.56 4.36 7.66
CA GLY A 190 34.17 4.40 8.99
C GLY A 190 33.68 5.56 9.87
N ARG A 191 32.45 6.05 9.66
CA ARG A 191 31.89 7.21 10.38
C ARG A 191 31.81 6.95 11.89
N THR A 192 32.20 7.92 12.71
CA THR A 192 32.06 7.84 14.17
C THR A 192 30.61 8.05 14.61
N PHE A 193 30.30 7.71 15.86
CA PHE A 193 28.99 7.97 16.44
C PHE A 193 28.64 9.47 16.40
N GLU A 194 29.60 10.34 16.70
CA GLU A 194 29.43 11.80 16.67
C GLU A 194 29.12 12.31 15.26
N GLU A 195 29.74 11.73 14.23
CA GLU A 195 29.46 12.06 12.83
C GLU A 195 28.05 11.61 12.42
N ILE A 196 27.65 10.39 12.80
CA ILE A 196 26.30 9.87 12.53
C ILE A 196 25.25 10.71 13.29
N GLN A 197 25.51 11.03 14.55
CA GLN A 197 24.65 11.89 15.36
C GLN A 197 24.57 13.31 14.78
N GLY A 198 25.67 13.82 14.24
CA GLY A 198 25.72 15.07 13.49
C GLY A 198 24.82 15.04 12.27
N ILE A 199 24.88 13.99 11.45
CA ILE A 199 24.00 13.79 10.28
C ILE A 199 22.53 13.70 10.71
N PHE A 200 22.24 12.92 11.75
CA PHE A 200 20.88 12.78 12.28
C PHE A 200 20.31 14.12 12.76
N ASN A 201 21.12 14.94 13.42
CA ASN A 201 20.72 16.25 13.93
C ASN A 201 20.68 17.34 12.83
N GLN A 202 21.47 17.19 11.76
CA GLN A 202 21.44 18.05 10.57
C GLN A 202 20.25 17.75 9.67
N ALA A 203 19.85 16.48 9.57
CA ALA A 203 18.58 16.12 8.97
C ALA A 203 17.52 16.94 9.70
N GLN A 204 16.80 17.76 8.94
CA GLN A 204 16.07 18.93 9.42
C GLN A 204 14.79 18.57 10.19
N VAL A 205 14.79 17.48 10.94
CA VAL A 205 13.68 16.92 11.70
C VAL A 205 13.00 17.99 12.54
N LYS A 206 13.79 18.73 13.32
CA LYS A 206 13.28 19.72 14.27
C LYS A 206 12.71 20.94 13.58
N GLU A 207 13.34 21.42 12.51
CA GLU A 207 12.86 22.60 11.78
C GLU A 207 11.69 22.27 10.85
N HIS A 208 11.68 21.09 10.23
CA HIS A 208 10.57 20.56 9.43
C HIS A 208 9.33 20.27 10.30
N ILE A 209 9.50 19.57 11.43
CA ILE A 209 8.42 19.33 12.40
C ILE A 209 7.92 20.65 12.99
N LYS A 210 8.81 21.60 13.33
CA LYS A 210 8.37 22.95 13.74
C LYS A 210 7.58 23.66 12.64
N LYS A 211 7.98 23.54 11.37
CA LYS A 211 7.29 24.17 10.24
C LYS A 211 5.91 23.55 9.99
N LEU A 212 5.81 22.22 10.06
CA LEU A 212 4.54 21.46 9.98
C LEU A 212 3.62 21.77 11.17
N ASN A 213 4.14 21.77 12.40
CA ASN A 213 3.35 22.08 13.60
C ASN A 213 2.88 23.54 13.65
N LYS A 214 3.63 24.47 13.03
CA LYS A 214 3.26 25.89 12.96
C LYS A 214 2.30 26.19 11.81
N HIS A 215 2.31 25.37 10.75
CA HIS A 215 1.42 25.45 9.60
C HIS A 215 0.93 24.05 9.24
N ALA A 216 -0.14 23.61 9.90
CA ALA A 216 -0.66 22.24 9.83
C ALA A 216 -0.86 21.68 8.41
N PHE A 217 -0.93 22.52 7.38
CA PHE A 217 -1.09 22.15 5.97
C PHE A 217 -0.28 23.03 4.98
N GLY A 218 0.79 23.69 5.46
CA GLY A 218 1.48 24.71 4.66
C GLY A 218 0.58 25.92 4.35
N ASN A 219 1.16 26.98 3.79
CA ASN A 219 0.37 28.10 3.26
C ASN A 219 0.46 28.13 1.73
N LYS A 220 -0.40 28.92 1.07
CA LYS A 220 -0.43 29.03 -0.41
C LYS A 220 0.93 29.34 -1.05
N SER A 221 1.89 29.90 -0.32
CA SER A 221 3.22 30.21 -0.85
C SER A 221 4.16 29.00 -0.87
N ASP A 222 3.93 27.99 -0.03
CA ASP A 222 4.72 26.75 -0.01
C ASP A 222 4.38 25.85 -1.22
N LEU A 223 3.15 25.92 -1.74
CA LEU A 223 2.70 25.22 -2.97
C LEU A 223 3.38 25.74 -4.26
N ILE A 224 3.92 26.97 -4.24
CA ILE A 224 4.54 27.60 -5.41
C ILE A 224 6.02 27.17 -5.57
N LYS A 225 6.61 26.56 -4.53
CA LYS A 225 8.02 26.15 -4.51
C LYS A 225 8.25 24.66 -4.76
N ALA A 226 7.18 23.87 -4.93
CA ALA A 226 7.23 22.45 -5.23
C ALA A 226 7.23 22.22 -6.76
#